data_AF-A0A933PRD7-F1
#
_entry.id   AF-A0A933PRD7-F1
#
_cell.length_a   1.000
_cell.length_b   1.000
_cell.length_c   1.000
_cell.angle_alpha   90.00
_cell.angle_beta   90.00
_cell.angle_gamma   90.00
#
_symmetry.space_group_name_H-M   'P 1'
#
loop_
_entity.id
_entity.type
_entity.pdbx_description
1 polymer ?
#
loop_
_entity_poly.entity_id
_entity_poly.type
_entity_poly.pdbx_seq_one_letter_code
_entity_poly.pdbx_strand_id
1 'polypeptide(L)' 'DEKILPNGTAFITDAGMTGPFDSVIGRKKEQILTRFITQMPARFEMAEGDVQLHGVILDIDEKTGKANSIKRVQEKLK' A
#
# COMPACT_ATOMS: atom_id res chain seq x y z
N ASP A 1 -11.13 3.08 1.72
CA ASP A 1 -11.87 3.47 2.95
C ASP A 1 -11.45 4.86 3.41
N GLU A 2 -10.83 5.61 2.50
CA GLU A 2 -10.47 6.99 2.67
C GLU A 2 -11.69 7.84 3.00
N LYS A 3 -11.56 8.66 4.03
CA LYS A 3 -12.61 9.58 4.47
C LYS A 3 -12.01 10.70 5.30
N ILE A 4 -12.78 11.76 5.47
CA ILE A 4 -12.50 12.82 6.44
C ILE A 4 -13.32 12.51 7.70
N LEU A 5 -12.65 12.46 8.85
CA LEU A 5 -13.27 12.20 10.14
C LEU A 5 -13.98 13.44 10.69
N PRO A 6 -14.89 13.29 11.68
CA PRO A 6 -15.37 14.42 12.46
C PRO A 6 -14.17 15.22 12.99
N ASN A 7 -14.20 16.54 12.80
CA ASN A 7 -13.12 17.51 13.09
C ASN A 7 -12.04 17.69 12.00
N GLY A 8 -12.17 17.05 10.84
CA GLY A 8 -11.39 17.40 9.65
C GLY A 8 -10.09 16.63 9.45
N THR A 9 -9.88 15.53 10.17
CA THR A 9 -8.71 14.66 9.98
C THR A 9 -8.93 13.71 8.81
N ALA A 10 -8.04 13.71 7.81
CA ALA A 10 -8.05 12.69 6.77
C ALA A 10 -7.60 11.32 7.32
N PHE A 11 -8.28 10.26 6.91
CA PHE A 11 -8.04 8.91 7.40
C PHE A 11 -8.17 7.89 6.27
N ILE A 12 -7.33 6.86 6.31
CA ILE A 12 -7.38 5.63 5.53
C ILE A 12 -6.75 4.51 6.37
N THR A 13 -7.28 3.29 6.34
CA THR A 13 -6.72 2.18 7.14
C THR A 13 -5.33 1.77 6.67
N ASP A 14 -5.11 1.70 5.35
CA ASP A 14 -3.83 1.38 4.74
C ASP A 14 -3.72 2.12 3.39
N ALA A 15 -2.58 2.74 3.12
CA ALA A 15 -2.32 3.44 1.86
C ALA A 15 -1.99 2.48 0.71
N GLY A 16 -1.59 1.25 1.03
CA GLY A 16 -1.05 0.26 0.12
C GLY A 16 0.49 0.27 0.07
N MET A 17 1.04 -0.72 -0.62
CA MET A 17 2.49 -0.86 -0.83
C MET A 17 2.87 -0.27 -2.19
N THR A 18 3.99 0.46 -2.23
CA THR A 18 4.67 0.78 -3.50
C THR A 18 5.76 -0.24 -3.78
N GLY A 19 5.62 -1.04 -4.84
CA GLY A 19 6.52 -2.15 -5.13
C GLY A 19 5.91 -3.19 -6.07
N PRO A 20 6.54 -4.38 -6.20
CA PRO A 20 6.05 -5.45 -7.06
C PRO A 20 4.65 -5.91 -6.64
N PHE A 21 3.65 -5.69 -7.49
CA PHE A 21 2.27 -6.04 -7.19
C PHE A 21 2.01 -7.53 -7.35
N ASP A 22 2.64 -8.17 -8.34
CA ASP A 22 2.57 -9.62 -8.52
C ASP A 22 3.46 -10.39 -7.52
N SER A 23 3.15 -10.26 -6.22
CA SER A 23 3.97 -10.77 -5.13
C SER A 23 3.12 -11.13 -3.90
N VAL A 24 3.75 -11.69 -2.86
CA VAL A 24 3.15 -11.78 -1.52
C VAL A 24 3.88 -10.83 -0.59
N ILE A 25 3.27 -9.68 -0.30
CA ILE A 25 3.85 -8.59 0.51
C ILE A 25 5.27 -8.24 0.03
N GLY A 26 5.44 -8.08 -1.29
CA GLY A 26 6.72 -7.73 -1.93
C GLY A 26 7.70 -8.88 -2.11
N ARG A 27 7.37 -10.10 -1.69
CA ARG A 27 8.24 -11.29 -1.81
C ARG A 27 7.80 -12.21 -2.95
N LYS A 28 8.74 -12.99 -3.49
CA LYS A 28 8.46 -14.03 -4.49
C LYS A 28 7.43 -15.03 -3.94
N LYS A 29 6.38 -15.28 -4.71
CA LYS A 29 5.22 -16.07 -4.27
C LYS A 29 5.61 -17.50 -3.90
N GLU A 30 6.49 -18.10 -4.70
CA GLU A 30 6.89 -19.51 -4.61
C GLU A 30 7.52 -19.83 -3.25
N GLN A 31 8.34 -18.93 -2.73
CA GLN A 31 9.03 -19.09 -1.45
C GLN A 31 8.07 -18.96 -0.28
N ILE A 32 7.12 -18.03 -0.37
CA ILE A 32 6.08 -17.85 0.64
C ILE A 32 5.14 -19.05 0.66
N LEU A 33 4.70 -19.52 -0.50
CA LEU A 33 3.89 -20.74 -0.64
C LEU A 33 4.61 -21.97 -0.08
N THR A 34 5.88 -22.16 -0.42
CA THR A 34 6.68 -23.28 0.10
C THR A 34 6.70 -23.27 1.63
N ARG A 35 6.97 -22.11 2.25
CA ARG A 35 6.93 -21.99 3.71
C ARG A 35 5.55 -22.32 4.28
N PHE A 36 4.47 -21.79 3.71
CA PHE A 36 3.13 -22.02 4.26
C PHE A 36 2.67 -23.47 4.13
N ILE A 37 2.99 -24.14 3.02
CA ILE A 37 2.62 -25.54 2.77
C ILE A 37 3.46 -26.48 3.64
N THR A 38 4.79 -26.29 3.64
CA THR A 38 5.72 -27.21 4.32
C THR A 38 5.88 -26.90 5.81
N GLN A 39 5.50 -25.69 6.23
CA GLN A 39 5.76 -25.13 7.57
C GLN A 39 7.26 -25.07 7.94
N MET A 40 8.16 -25.25 6.97
CA MET A 40 9.60 -25.14 7.17
C MET A 40 10.10 -23.73 6.88
N PRO A 41 11.25 -23.32 7.45
CA PRO A 41 11.92 -22.07 7.08
C PRO A 41 12.21 -22.03 5.57
N ALA A 42 11.98 -20.87 4.95
CA ALA A 42 12.34 -20.60 3.57
C ALA A 42 13.01 -19.23 3.48
N ARG A 43 13.90 -19.05 2.51
CA ARG A 43 14.49 -17.74 2.20
C ARG A 43 13.42 -16.86 1.53
N PHE A 44 13.34 -15.59 1.92
CA PHE A 44 12.42 -14.62 1.30
C PHE A 44 13.20 -13.64 0.43
N GLU A 45 13.14 -13.86 -0.87
CA GLU A 45 13.65 -12.93 -1.87
C GLU A 45 12.56 -11.93 -2.27
N MET A 46 13.00 -10.75 -2.70
CA MET A 46 12.09 -9.74 -3.24
C MET A 46 11.56 -10.19 -4.60
N ALA A 47 10.29 -9.91 -4.86
CA ALA A 47 9.73 -10.02 -6.20
C ALA A 47 10.26 -8.89 -7.10
N GLU A 48 10.15 -9.06 -8.40
CA GLU A 48 10.62 -8.11 -9.42
C GLU A 48 9.50 -7.86 -10.44
N GLY A 49 9.55 -6.72 -11.12
CA GLY A 49 8.55 -6.33 -12.11
C GLY A 49 7.19 -5.93 -11.52
N ASP A 50 6.22 -5.67 -12.39
CA ASP A 50 4.84 -5.25 -12.08
C ASP A 50 4.73 -4.24 -10.93
N VAL A 51 5.58 -3.22 -10.96
CA VAL A 51 5.64 -2.23 -9.88
C VAL A 51 4.38 -1.37 -9.92
N GLN A 52 3.69 -1.28 -8.80
CA GLN A 52 2.59 -0.34 -8.62
C GLN A 52 2.95 0.67 -7.53
N LEU A 53 2.55 1.92 -7.75
CA LEU A 53 2.60 2.99 -6.77
C LEU A 53 1.24 3.10 -6.09
N HIS A 54 1.25 3.05 -4.77
CA HIS A 54 0.06 3.20 -3.94
C HIS A 54 0.30 4.34 -2.95
N GLY A 55 -0.72 5.15 -2.73
CA GLY A 55 -0.64 6.31 -1.85
C GLY A 55 -1.95 7.08 -1.75
N VAL A 56 -1.87 8.29 -1.20
CA VAL A 56 -3.01 9.22 -1.09
C VAL A 56 -2.58 10.63 -1.47
N ILE A 57 -3.48 11.35 -2.14
CA ILE A 57 -3.39 12.79 -2.36
C ILE A 57 -4.31 13.46 -1.35
N LEU A 58 -3.77 14.43 -0.62
CA LEU A 58 -4.47 15.21 0.39
C LEU A 58 -4.54 16.67 -0.05
N ASP A 59 -5.71 17.28 0.12
CA ASP A 59 -5.88 18.73 0.08
C ASP A 59 -6.08 19.20 1.53
N ILE A 60 -5.23 20.12 1.99
CA ILE A 60 -5.19 20.60 3.37
C ILE A 60 -5.39 22.11 3.36
N ASP A 61 -6.32 22.60 4.18
CA ASP A 61 -6.47 24.03 4.47
C ASP A 61 -5.30 24.50 5.35
N GLU A 62 -4.44 25.34 4.79
CA GLU A 62 -3.25 25.87 5.45
C GLU A 62 -3.55 26.71 6.70
N LYS A 63 -4.73 27.34 6.79
CA LYS A 63 -5.09 28.19 7.93
C LYS A 63 -5.57 27.37 9.12
N THR A 64 -6.35 26.31 8.85
CA THR A 64 -6.99 25.51 9.91
C THR A 64 -6.26 24.20 10.18
N GLY A 65 -5.38 23.76 9.28
CA GLY A 65 -4.70 22.46 9.33
C GLY A 65 -5.61 21.27 9.03
N LYS A 66 -6.88 21.51 8.64
CA LYS A 66 -7.86 20.46 8.37
C LYS A 66 -7.76 19.98 6.93
N ALA A 67 -8.05 18.70 6.70
CA ALA A 67 -8.16 18.15 5.37
C ALA A 67 -9.48 18.57 4.70
N ASN A 68 -9.39 19.08 3.48
CA ASN A 68 -10.52 19.36 2.59
C ASN A 68 -10.90 18.11 1.78
N SER A 69 -9.90 17.31 1.40
CA SER A 69 -10.12 16.06 0.66
C SER A 69 -9.01 15.03 0.89
N ILE A 70 -9.36 13.77 0.68
CA ILE A 70 -8.43 12.64 0.58
C ILE A 70 -8.83 11.81 -0.65
N LYS A 71 -7.87 11.50 -1.50
CA LYS A 71 -8.07 10.66 -2.69
C LYS A 71 -6.99 9.58 -2.75
N ARG A 72 -7.39 8.31 -2.82
CA ARG A 72 -6.47 7.20 -3.03
C ARG A 72 -5.84 7.26 -4.43
N VAL A 73 -4.56 6.90 -4.51
CA VAL A 73 -3.80 6.74 -5.76
C VAL A 73 -3.31 5.30 -5.85
N GLN A 74 -3.56 4.66 -6.99
CA GLN A 74 -3.09 3.32 -7.32
C GLN A 74 -2.74 3.32 -8.81
N GLU A 75 -1.44 3.34 -9.11
CA GLU A 75 -0.94 3.52 -10.46
C GLU A 75 0.07 2.43 -10.80
N LYS A 76 -0.06 1.81 -11.97
CA LYS A 76 0.93 0.88 -12.49
C LYS A 76 2.08 1.66 -13.12
N LEU A 77 3.28 1.46 -12.60
CA LEU A 77 4.49 2.08 -13.16
C LEU A 77 4.93 1.26 -14.38
N LYS A 78 5.28 1.98 -15.44
CA LYS A 78 5.84 1.41 -16.67
C LYS A 78 7.31 1.02 -16.47
#